data_AF-A0A9D8FGW6-F1
#
_entry.id   AF-A0A9D8FGW6-F1
#
_cell.length_a   1.000
_cell.length_b   1.000
_cell.length_c   1.000
_cell.angle_alpha   90.00
_cell.angle_beta   90.00
_cell.angle_gamma   90.00
#
_symmetry.space_group_name_H-M   'P 1'
#
loop_
_entity.id
_entity.type
_entity.pdbx_description
1 polymer ?
#
loop_
_entity_poly.entity_id
_entity_poly.type
_entity_poly.pdbx_seq_one_letter_code
_entity_poly.pdbx_strand_id
1 'polypeptide(L)' 'MSFNTTQDKQLLVISILIMIMTVVIFIYMFAKTPESLKSSSYGVPFFTPDAIHPESGEIISIEKLVKHFKGN' A
#
# COMPACT_ATOMS: atom_id res chain seq x y z
N MET A 1 11.21 -41.73 20.32
CA MET A 1 10.41 -40.49 20.29
C MET A 1 9.11 -40.84 19.59
N SER A 2 8.01 -41.00 20.34
CA SER A 2 6.72 -41.38 19.78
C SER A 2 6.08 -40.14 19.15
N PHE A 3 6.11 -40.05 17.82
CA PHE A 3 5.38 -39.02 17.09
C PHE A 3 3.89 -39.30 17.23
N ASN A 4 3.19 -38.45 17.99
CA ASN A 4 1.74 -38.49 18.07
C ASN A 4 1.18 -38.02 16.73
N THR A 5 0.90 -38.99 15.86
CA THR A 5 0.44 -38.78 14.47
C THR A 5 -0.82 -37.92 14.38
N THR A 6 -1.62 -37.85 15.45
CA THR A 6 -2.77 -36.95 15.57
C THR A 6 -2.36 -35.49 15.76
N GLN A 7 -1.35 -35.22 16.58
CA GLN A 7 -0.84 -33.86 16.82
C GLN A 7 -0.12 -33.34 15.56
N ASP A 8 0.63 -34.19 14.86
CA ASP A 8 1.30 -33.82 13.61
C ASP A 8 0.29 -33.41 12.52
N LYS A 9 -0.82 -34.15 12.40
CA LYS A 9 -1.91 -33.80 11.49
C LYS A 9 -2.59 -32.48 11.86
N GLN A 10 -2.82 -32.23 13.15
CA GLN A 10 -3.39 -30.97 13.63
C GLN A 10 -2.47 -29.78 13.32
N LEU A 11 -1.17 -29.92 13.57
CA LEU A 11 -0.18 -28.88 13.26
C LEU A 11 -0.08 -28.61 11.76
N LEU A 12 -0.11 -29.66 10.92
CA LEU A 12 -0.10 -29.52 9.47
C LEU A 12 -1.31 -28.75 8.97
N VAL A 13 -2.52 -29.08 9.45
CA VAL A 13 -3.75 -28.39 9.07
C VAL A 13 -3.69 -26.90 9.46
N ILE A 14 -3.27 -26.61 10.69
CA ILE A 14 -3.14 -25.22 11.16
C ILE A 14 -2.09 -24.46 10.34
N SER A 15 -0.95 -25.08 10.04
CA SER A 15 0.11 -24.46 9.25
C SER A 15 -0.35 -24.10 7.83
N ILE A 16 -1.11 -25.00 7.17
CA ILE A 16 -1.68 -24.72 5.84
C ILE A 16 -2.68 -23.57 5.92
N LEU A 17 -3.53 -23.55 6.95
CA LEU A 17 -4.54 -22.51 7.12
C LEU A 17 -3.89 -21.14 7.33
N ILE A 18 -2.85 -21.06 8.18
CA ILE A 18 -2.06 -19.84 8.38
C ILE A 18 -1.40 -19.40 7.07
N MET A 19 -0.77 -20.31 6.34
CA MET A 19 -0.14 -20.01 5.04
C MET A 19 -1.15 -19.38 4.08
N ILE A 20 -2.34 -19.98 3.93
CA ILE A 20 -3.38 -19.45 3.05
C ILE A 20 -3.81 -18.06 3.52
N MET A 21 -4.07 -17.87 4.82
CA MET A 21 -4.46 -16.55 5.35
C MET A 21 -3.38 -15.49 5.12
N THR A 22 -2.11 -15.82 5.31
CA THR A 22 -1.00 -14.89 5.04
C THR A 22 -0.99 -14.44 3.59
N VAL A 23 -1.13 -15.38 2.64
CA VAL A 23 -1.17 -15.06 1.21
C VAL A 23 -2.38 -14.18 0.88
N VAL A 24 -3.55 -14.50 1.40
CA VAL A 24 -4.78 -13.72 1.18
C VAL A 24 -4.65 -12.29 1.72
N ILE A 25 -4.15 -12.13 2.95
CA ILE A 25 -3.96 -10.82 3.58
C ILE A 25 -2.94 -10.00 2.79
N PHE A 26 -1.85 -10.64 2.34
CA PHE A 26 -0.84 -9.97 1.54
C PHE A 26 -1.45 -9.45 0.24
N ILE A 27 -2.15 -10.30 -0.52
CA ILE A 27 -2.84 -9.88 -1.75
C ILE A 27 -3.85 -8.77 -1.48
N TYR A 28 -4.63 -8.87 -0.38
CA TYR A 28 -5.60 -7.85 0.01
C TYR A 28 -4.94 -6.49 0.29
N MET A 29 -3.77 -6.47 0.94
CA MET A 29 -3.03 -5.23 1.20
C MET A 29 -2.61 -4.52 -0.08
N PHE A 30 -2.19 -5.24 -1.12
CA PHE A 30 -1.86 -4.62 -2.42
C PHE A 30 -3.08 -4.17 -3.21
N ALA A 31 -4.19 -4.93 -3.11
CA ALA A 31 -5.43 -4.55 -3.78
C ALA A 31 -6.06 -3.30 -3.14
N LYS A 32 -5.97 -3.18 -1.81
CA LYS A 32 -6.53 -2.07 -1.03
C LYS A 32 -5.42 -1.27 -0.36
N THR A 33 -4.47 -0.81 -1.18
CA THR A 33 -3.41 0.10 -0.73
C THR A 33 -4.05 1.31 -0.03
N PRO A 34 -3.70 1.60 1.24
CA PRO A 34 -4.28 2.71 1.98
C PRO A 34 -4.00 4.02 1.24
N GLU A 35 -4.92 4.99 1.33
CA GLU A 35 -4.81 6.23 0.54
C GLU A 35 -3.51 7.00 0.79
N SER A 36 -2.96 6.83 2.00
CA SER A 36 -1.66 7.29 2.43
C SER A 36 -0.48 6.84 1.56
N LEU A 37 -0.59 5.68 0.91
CA LEU A 37 0.41 5.10 0.01
C LEU A 37 0.02 5.29 -1.47
N LYS A 38 -1.11 5.94 -1.75
CA LYS A 38 -1.47 6.30 -3.12
C LYS A 38 -0.56 7.45 -3.56
N SER A 39 0.07 7.26 -4.71
CA SER A 39 0.74 8.31 -5.45
C SER A 39 -0.18 8.76 -6.58
N SER A 40 -0.16 10.05 -6.91
CA SER A 40 -0.77 10.54 -8.15
C SER A 40 -0.12 9.88 -9.38
N SER A 41 -0.78 9.95 -10.53
CA SER A 41 -0.26 9.44 -11.82
C SER A 41 1.12 10.01 -12.18
N TYR A 42 1.45 11.17 -11.61
CA TYR A 42 2.72 11.86 -11.81
C TYR A 42 3.78 11.53 -10.74
N GLY A 43 3.52 10.58 -9.85
CA GLY A 43 4.46 10.17 -8.81
C GLY A 43 4.41 11.00 -7.52
N VAL A 44 3.38 11.85 -7.35
CA VAL A 44 3.27 12.73 -6.17
C VAL A 44 2.59 11.97 -5.01
N PRO A 45 3.26 11.77 -3.86
CA PRO A 45 2.66 11.16 -2.69
C PRO A 45 1.46 11.95 -2.16
N PHE A 46 0.42 11.27 -1.66
CA PHE A 46 -0.78 11.89 -1.09
C PHE A 46 -0.48 12.89 0.05
N PHE A 47 0.55 12.64 0.86
CA PHE A 47 0.94 13.52 1.96
C PHE A 47 1.81 14.71 1.56
N THR A 48 2.06 14.91 0.26
CA THR A 48 2.82 16.08 -0.18
C THR A 48 1.95 17.31 0.03
N PRO A 49 2.37 18.28 0.87
CA PRO A 49 1.59 19.48 1.10
C PRO A 49 1.47 20.29 -0.19
N ASP A 50 0.33 20.94 -0.39
CA ASP A 50 0.14 21.86 -1.51
C ASP A 50 1.13 23.03 -1.43
N ALA A 51 1.56 23.52 -2.59
CA ALA A 51 2.44 24.67 -2.68
C ALA A 51 1.62 25.96 -2.62
N ILE A 52 2.17 26.99 -1.99
CA ILE A 52 1.57 28.33 -1.99
C ILE A 52 2.25 29.16 -3.07
N HIS A 53 1.46 29.79 -3.94
CA HIS A 53 1.97 30.70 -4.95
C HIS A 53 2.59 31.93 -4.26
N PRO A 54 3.89 32.24 -4.48
CA PRO A 54 4.57 33.30 -3.72
C PRO A 54 4.02 34.71 -4.00
N GLU A 55 3.53 34.98 -5.22
CA GLU A 55 3.01 36.30 -5.61
C GLU A 55 1.49 36.47 -5.39
N SER A 56 0.69 35.43 -5.61
CA SER A 56 -0.78 35.52 -5.52
C SER A 56 -1.36 34.94 -4.22
N GLY A 57 -0.58 34.14 -3.48
CA GLY A 57 -1.05 33.43 -2.29
C GLY A 57 -1.99 32.26 -2.59
N GLU A 58 -2.22 31.91 -3.86
CA GLU A 58 -3.09 30.81 -4.26
C GLU A 58 -2.48 29.45 -3.86
N ILE A 59 -3.33 28.54 -3.38
CA ILE A 59 -2.93 27.16 -3.08
C ILE A 59 -2.92 26.36 -4.38
N ILE A 60 -1.74 25.87 -4.76
CA ILE A 60 -1.51 25.09 -5.99
C ILE A 60 -1.16 23.66 -5.59
N SER A 61 -1.92 22.70 -6.13
CA SER A 61 -1.59 21.29 -5.93
C SER A 61 -0.26 20.92 -6.58
N ILE A 62 0.54 20.11 -5.87
CA ILE A 62 1.84 19.65 -6.37
C ILE A 62 1.70 18.86 -7.68
N GLU A 63 0.60 18.13 -7.86
CA GLU A 63 0.30 17.45 -9.12
C GLU A 63 0.22 18.42 -10.31
N LYS A 64 -0.42 19.58 -10.12
CA LYS A 64 -0.55 20.60 -11.16
C LYS A 64 0.82 21.19 -11.51
N LEU A 65 1.70 21.36 -10.51
CA LEU A 65 3.08 21.80 -10.72
C LEU A 65 3.91 20.77 -11.46
N VAL A 66 3.89 19.50 -11.03
CA VAL A 66 4.64 18.43 -11.70
C VAL A 66 4.16 18.27 -13.14
N LYS A 67 2.86 18.36 -13.40
CA LYS A 67 2.32 18.36 -14.77
C LYS A 67 2.84 19.54 -15.60
N HIS A 68 2.92 20.74 -15.01
CA HIS A 68 3.44 21.92 -15.68
C HIS A 68 4.94 21.80 -16.02
N PHE A 69 5.76 21.32 -15.07
CA PHE A 69 7.22 21.22 -15.24
C PHE A 69 7.67 20.01 -16.07
N LYS A 70 6.94 18.89 -16.03
CA LYS A 70 7.31 17.66 -16.76
C LYS A 70 7.16 17.82 -18.29
N GLY A 71 6.52 18.90 -18.73
CA GLY A 71 6.10 19.07 -20.11
C GLY A 71 4.84 18.26 -20.36
N ASN A 72 3.88 18.89 -21.04
CA ASN A 72 2.65 18.23 -21.41
C ASN A 72 2.90 17.11 -22.43
#